data_AF-A0A1Y4KCJ3-F1
#
_entry.id   AF-A0A1Y4KCJ3-F1
#
_cell.length_a   1.000
_cell.length_b   1.000
_cell.length_c   1.000
_cell.angle_alpha   90.00
_cell.angle_beta   90.00
_cell.angle_gamma   90.00
#
_symmetry.space_group_name_H-M   'P 1'
#
loop_
_entity.id
_entity.type
_entity.pdbx_description
1 polymer ?
#
loop_
_entity_poly.entity_id
_entity_poly.type
_entity_poly.pdbx_seq_one_letter_code
_entity_poly.pdbx_strand_id
1 'polypeptide(L)'
;MRGSRWRDATFNCGLVRLGEKGDPGPAGGDRWGKSWDEFRRRMDFVREVRGLNVTFLEAMQDKEGNWEVPFFAVQDDFGAPASPKELIEKNTPYRVECYRTVEPARADLETLSILCELVGEEPRASWIDEVIPGQRRAPAGPGEIFEGLVGMEEQRKTLEKISSAVARHGRGAIECFHLVFAGNPGTGKSELASRLISYLDLLGITDGTGRMVKVGEADLVAKYVGHTAPKVKAVVERALGGLLFIDEFYSIASAPHFGQEAIDCLVDQLDTHRGDFVCVVAGYPEQLDATLDLNPGLRDRFGYRIDFPDYTSDELGQIFRSMARDRGFETRCDRALGPAMDRLRSSRGFSNARSVRKLVDHAVCEASWAREESVLTDEDVTAAVAQCVEVPRRRPGFA
;
A
#
# COMPACT_ATOMS: atom_id res chain seq x y z
N MET A 1 20.81 1.57 -14.52
CA MET A 1 20.70 2.58 -15.61
C MET A 1 19.40 2.41 -16.41
N ARG A 2 18.23 2.59 -15.79
CA ARG A 2 16.91 2.58 -16.47
C ARG A 2 16.00 3.76 -16.06
N GLY A 3 16.53 4.76 -15.36
CA GLY A 3 15.77 5.92 -14.89
C GLY A 3 15.55 7.02 -15.96
N SER A 4 16.25 6.94 -17.09
CA SER A 4 16.12 7.87 -18.22
C SER A 4 15.11 7.40 -19.27
N ARG A 5 14.44 6.26 -19.08
CA ARG A 5 13.67 5.58 -20.13
C ARG A 5 12.24 6.11 -20.35
N TRP A 6 11.75 6.98 -19.46
CA TRP A 6 10.33 7.39 -19.42
C TRP A 6 10.09 8.90 -19.61
N ARG A 7 11.14 9.71 -19.82
CA ARG A 7 10.98 11.13 -20.17
C ARG A 7 10.37 11.31 -21.56
N ASP A 8 10.62 10.34 -22.42
CA ASP A 8 10.19 10.28 -23.82
C ASP A 8 9.20 9.11 -24.03
N ALA A 9 8.32 8.86 -23.06
CA ALA A 9 7.25 7.86 -23.20
C ALA A 9 5.95 8.56 -23.60
N THR A 10 5.11 7.90 -24.37
CA THR A 10 3.84 8.44 -24.84
C THR A 10 2.68 7.72 -24.16
N PHE A 11 1.82 8.45 -23.43
CA PHE A 11 0.63 7.88 -22.81
C PHE A 11 -0.53 7.89 -23.80
N ASN A 12 -1.31 6.80 -23.86
CA ASN A 12 -2.48 6.72 -24.73
C ASN A 12 -3.68 6.24 -23.93
N CYS A 13 -4.87 6.79 -24.20
CA CYS A 13 -6.12 6.32 -23.63
C CYS A 13 -7.19 6.20 -24.71
N GLY A 14 -8.16 5.32 -24.50
CA GLY A 14 -9.21 5.10 -25.49
C GLY A 14 -10.35 4.22 -25.01
N LEU A 15 -11.35 4.05 -25.89
CA LEU A 15 -12.52 3.20 -25.68
C LEU A 15 -12.57 2.14 -26.77
N VAL A 16 -12.63 0.88 -26.34
CA VAL A 16 -12.85 -0.27 -27.22
C VAL A 16 -14.34 -0.62 -27.22
N ARG A 17 -14.99 -0.60 -28.39
CA ARG A 17 -16.38 -1.02 -28.54
C ARG A 17 -16.46 -2.48 -28.97
N LEU A 18 -17.36 -3.20 -28.30
CA LEU A 18 -17.69 -4.58 -28.63
C LEU A 18 -18.97 -4.55 -29.51
N GLY A 19 -18.86 -4.69 -30.84
CA GLY A 19 -20.03 -4.65 -31.77
C GLY A 19 -20.81 -5.97 -31.82
N GLU A 20 -22.05 -6.11 -32.35
CA GLU A 20 -23.12 -5.19 -32.81
C GLU A 20 -24.52 -5.86 -32.63
N LYS A 21 -25.60 -5.08 -32.74
CA LYS A 21 -27.03 -5.39 -32.49
C LYS A 21 -27.51 -6.78 -33.02
N GLY A 22 -27.84 -7.70 -32.10
CA GLY A 22 -28.43 -9.02 -32.42
C GLY A 22 -27.60 -10.22 -31.96
N ASP A 23 -26.35 -10.01 -31.59
CA ASP A 23 -25.66 -10.92 -30.66
C ASP A 23 -26.33 -10.73 -29.29
N PRO A 24 -26.69 -11.78 -28.52
CA PRO A 24 -27.32 -11.58 -27.23
C PRO A 24 -26.27 -10.98 -26.29
N GLY A 25 -26.19 -9.65 -26.32
CA GLY A 25 -25.56 -8.85 -25.30
C GLY A 25 -26.09 -9.31 -23.94
N PRO A 26 -25.26 -9.21 -22.89
CA PRO A 26 -25.47 -9.87 -21.61
C PRO A 26 -26.81 -9.47 -21.00
N ALA A 27 -27.76 -10.39 -21.05
CA ALA A 27 -29.04 -10.27 -20.37
C ALA A 27 -29.01 -11.21 -19.15
N GLY A 28 -29.10 -10.60 -17.97
CA GLY A 28 -29.45 -11.29 -16.72
C GLY A 28 -28.26 -11.91 -15.99
N GLY A 29 -28.34 -11.84 -14.65
CA GLY A 29 -27.34 -12.32 -13.71
C GLY A 29 -26.89 -13.77 -13.91
N ASP A 30 -25.73 -14.07 -13.34
CA ASP A 30 -25.04 -15.37 -13.25
C ASP A 30 -24.23 -15.88 -14.46
N ARG A 31 -23.93 -15.06 -15.48
CA ARG A 31 -22.99 -15.46 -16.56
C ARG A 31 -21.93 -14.42 -16.93
N TRP A 32 -21.03 -14.11 -16.00
CA TRP A 32 -19.83 -13.29 -16.28
C TRP A 32 -18.58 -14.11 -16.70
N GLY A 33 -18.67 -15.44 -16.83
CA GLY A 33 -17.48 -16.30 -17.00
C GLY A 33 -17.09 -16.69 -18.44
N LYS A 34 -17.74 -16.17 -19.50
CA LYS A 34 -17.40 -16.59 -20.88
C LYS A 34 -16.98 -15.46 -21.82
N SER A 35 -17.71 -14.35 -21.93
CA SER A 35 -17.31 -13.26 -22.85
C SER A 35 -16.23 -12.34 -22.28
N TRP A 36 -16.24 -12.06 -20.97
CA TRP A 36 -15.22 -11.24 -20.31
C TRP A 36 -13.89 -11.97 -20.14
N ASP A 37 -13.93 -13.26 -19.78
CA ASP A 37 -12.72 -14.10 -19.71
C ASP A 37 -12.14 -14.39 -21.09
N GLU A 38 -12.96 -14.41 -22.15
CA GLU A 38 -12.49 -14.47 -23.53
C GLU A 38 -11.87 -13.13 -23.97
N PHE A 39 -12.50 -12.01 -23.64
CA PHE A 39 -11.96 -10.67 -23.86
C PHE A 39 -10.60 -10.51 -23.16
N ARG A 40 -10.52 -10.80 -21.86
CA ARG A 40 -9.28 -10.77 -21.06
C ARG A 40 -8.22 -11.66 -21.65
N ARG A 41 -8.51 -12.93 -21.96
CA ARG A 41 -7.52 -13.84 -22.58
C ARG A 41 -6.97 -13.31 -23.90
N ARG A 42 -7.80 -12.68 -24.73
CA ARG A 42 -7.35 -12.06 -25.99
C ARG A 42 -6.51 -10.80 -25.74
N MET A 43 -6.88 -9.97 -24.76
CA MET A 43 -6.11 -8.78 -24.40
C MET A 43 -4.78 -9.15 -23.72
N ASP A 44 -4.76 -10.15 -22.85
CA ASP A 44 -3.55 -10.70 -22.23
C ASP A 44 -2.58 -11.24 -23.29
N PHE A 45 -3.09 -11.92 -24.32
CA PHE A 45 -2.27 -12.33 -25.48
C PHE A 45 -1.63 -11.14 -26.21
N VAL A 46 -2.38 -10.07 -26.46
CA VAL A 46 -1.83 -8.86 -27.10
C VAL A 46 -0.80 -8.18 -26.17
N ARG A 47 -1.03 -8.15 -24.85
CA ARG A 47 -0.09 -7.61 -23.85
C ARG A 47 1.22 -8.41 -23.81
N GLU A 48 1.12 -9.72 -23.63
CA GLU A 48 2.27 -10.59 -23.34
C GLU A 48 3.06 -10.99 -24.58
N VAL A 49 2.37 -11.21 -25.71
CA VAL A 49 3.00 -11.74 -26.94
C VAL A 49 3.36 -10.63 -27.94
N ARG A 50 2.66 -9.50 -27.91
CA ARG A 50 2.92 -8.35 -28.81
C ARG A 50 3.53 -7.15 -28.11
N GLY A 51 3.77 -7.24 -26.79
CA GLY A 51 4.45 -6.19 -26.02
C GLY A 51 3.60 -4.95 -25.78
N LEU A 52 2.26 -5.09 -25.80
CA LEU A 52 1.34 -3.98 -25.57
C LEU A 52 1.25 -3.67 -24.08
N ASN A 53 1.86 -2.57 -23.63
CA ASN A 53 1.79 -2.14 -22.22
C ASN A 53 0.46 -1.39 -21.96
N VAL A 54 -0.64 -2.15 -21.82
CA VAL A 54 -2.00 -1.63 -21.66
C VAL A 54 -2.73 -2.20 -20.45
N THR A 55 -3.47 -1.34 -19.74
CA THR A 55 -4.43 -1.67 -18.70
C THR A 55 -5.84 -1.38 -19.19
N PHE A 56 -6.71 -2.39 -19.15
CA PHE A 56 -8.14 -2.26 -19.48
C PHE A 56 -8.95 -2.10 -18.19
N LEU A 57 -9.90 -1.17 -18.19
CA LEU A 57 -10.82 -0.94 -17.08
C LEU A 57 -12.06 -1.83 -17.20
N GLU A 58 -12.93 -1.78 -16.19
CA GLU A 58 -14.20 -2.49 -16.18
C GLU A 58 -15.09 -2.05 -17.37
N ALA A 59 -15.75 -3.02 -18.00
CA ALA A 59 -16.65 -2.76 -19.11
C ALA A 59 -17.87 -1.97 -18.64
N MET A 60 -18.28 -0.98 -19.42
CA MET A 60 -19.42 -0.12 -19.17
C MET A 60 -20.39 -0.14 -20.35
N GLN A 61 -21.65 0.24 -20.12
CA GLN A 61 -22.64 0.41 -21.19
C GLN A 61 -22.80 1.89 -21.54
N ASP A 62 -22.79 2.20 -22.84
CA ASP A 62 -23.13 3.54 -23.34
C ASP A 62 -24.63 3.84 -23.20
N LYS A 63 -25.05 5.06 -23.51
CA LYS A 63 -26.46 5.50 -23.46
C LYS A 63 -27.38 4.73 -24.43
N GLU A 64 -26.81 3.99 -25.36
CA GLU A 64 -27.47 3.23 -26.41
C GLU A 64 -27.50 1.71 -26.10
N GLY A 65 -26.91 1.30 -24.96
CA GLY A 65 -26.87 -0.07 -24.46
C GLY A 65 -25.72 -0.93 -25.01
N ASN A 66 -24.73 -0.33 -25.68
CA ASN A 66 -23.57 -1.04 -26.20
C ASN A 66 -22.45 -1.11 -25.15
N TRP A 67 -21.67 -2.20 -25.19
CA TRP A 67 -20.57 -2.40 -24.25
C TRP A 67 -19.28 -1.77 -24.76
N GLU A 68 -18.66 -1.00 -23.87
CA GLU A 68 -17.41 -0.30 -24.09
C GLU A 68 -16.41 -0.64 -22.97
N VAL A 69 -15.15 -0.75 -23.34
CA VAL A 69 -14.05 -1.03 -22.40
C VAL A 69 -13.03 0.10 -22.50
N PRO A 70 -12.91 0.95 -21.46
CA PRO A 70 -11.86 1.96 -21.41
C PRO A 70 -10.48 1.33 -21.22
N PHE A 71 -9.44 1.93 -21.77
CA PHE A 71 -8.07 1.46 -21.58
C PHE A 71 -7.03 2.57 -21.51
N PHE A 72 -5.89 2.24 -20.89
CA PHE A 72 -4.69 3.06 -20.74
C PHE A 72 -3.48 2.32 -21.27
N ALA A 73 -2.63 2.99 -22.05
CA ALA A 73 -1.41 2.45 -22.62
C ALA A 73 -0.22 3.35 -22.33
N VAL A 74 0.96 2.75 -22.15
CA VAL A 74 2.24 3.47 -22.16
C VAL A 74 3.10 2.92 -23.29
N GLN A 75 3.47 3.77 -24.24
CA GLN A 75 4.34 3.42 -25.36
C GLN A 75 5.71 4.04 -25.14
N ASP A 76 6.78 3.25 -25.21
CA ASP A 76 8.15 3.76 -25.19
C ASP A 76 8.60 4.12 -26.62
N ASP A 77 9.28 5.26 -26.80
CA ASP A 77 9.71 5.75 -28.12
C ASP A 77 10.80 4.88 -28.78
N PHE A 78 11.29 3.85 -28.08
CA PHE A 78 12.34 2.95 -28.56
C PHE A 78 11.80 1.65 -29.14
N GLY A 79 11.14 1.75 -30.30
CA GLY A 79 11.01 0.64 -31.25
C GLY A 79 9.74 -0.24 -31.15
N ALA A 80 8.68 0.20 -30.48
CA ALA A 80 7.38 -0.46 -30.58
C ALA A 80 6.77 -0.24 -31.99
N PRO A 81 6.42 -1.30 -32.75
CA PRO A 81 6.17 -1.18 -34.20
C PRO A 81 4.77 -0.69 -34.60
N ALA A 82 3.85 -0.41 -33.66
CA ALA A 82 2.50 0.08 -33.93
C ALA A 82 1.85 0.70 -32.68
N SER A 83 0.92 1.63 -32.87
CA SER A 83 0.16 2.26 -31.78
C SER A 83 -0.75 1.25 -31.05
N PRO A 84 -1.08 1.45 -29.75
CA PRO A 84 -2.04 0.63 -29.02
C PRO A 84 -3.36 0.39 -29.77
N LYS A 85 -3.88 1.43 -30.45
CA LYS A 85 -5.06 1.32 -31.31
C LYS A 85 -4.86 0.29 -32.42
N GLU A 86 -3.80 0.43 -33.21
CA GLU A 86 -3.51 -0.48 -34.32
C GLU A 86 -3.27 -1.91 -33.84
N LEU A 87 -2.60 -2.08 -32.69
CA LEU A 87 -2.38 -3.40 -32.11
C LEU A 87 -3.68 -4.08 -31.68
N ILE A 88 -4.62 -3.32 -31.09
CA ILE A 88 -5.93 -3.85 -30.71
C ILE A 88 -6.76 -4.17 -31.96
N GLU A 89 -6.91 -3.22 -32.90
CA GLU A 89 -7.75 -3.41 -34.09
C GLU A 89 -7.20 -4.47 -35.06
N LYS A 90 -5.88 -4.67 -35.12
CA LYS A 90 -5.26 -5.68 -35.99
C LYS A 90 -5.30 -7.09 -35.41
N ASN A 91 -5.24 -7.23 -34.08
CA ASN A 91 -5.15 -8.54 -33.43
C ASN A 91 -6.46 -8.98 -32.77
N THR A 92 -7.50 -8.16 -32.82
CA THR A 92 -8.79 -8.41 -32.17
C THR A 92 -9.94 -7.98 -33.08
N PRO A 93 -11.14 -8.57 -32.97
CA PRO A 93 -12.29 -8.15 -33.75
C PRO A 93 -12.94 -6.84 -33.25
N TYR A 94 -12.36 -6.22 -32.22
CA TYR A 94 -12.92 -5.03 -31.57
C TYR A 94 -12.43 -3.76 -32.25
N ARG A 95 -13.27 -2.72 -32.25
CA ARG A 95 -12.94 -1.41 -32.80
C ARG A 95 -12.64 -0.43 -31.68
N VAL A 96 -11.67 0.45 -31.90
CA VAL A 96 -11.36 1.53 -30.96
C VAL A 96 -12.09 2.79 -31.44
N GLU A 97 -13.11 3.21 -30.71
CA GLU A 97 -13.92 4.38 -31.10
C GLU A 97 -13.30 5.70 -30.68
N CYS A 98 -12.71 5.75 -29.49
CA CYS A 98 -11.99 6.93 -29.01
C CYS A 98 -10.53 6.57 -28.75
N TYR A 99 -9.61 7.42 -29.20
CA TYR A 99 -8.17 7.27 -28.97
C TYR A 99 -7.54 8.66 -28.83
N ARG A 100 -6.89 8.92 -27.70
CA ARG A 100 -6.11 10.14 -27.45
C ARG A 100 -4.71 9.78 -26.97
N THR A 101 -3.77 10.64 -27.33
CA THR A 101 -2.37 10.55 -26.93
C THR A 101 -2.02 11.76 -26.06
N VAL A 102 -1.36 11.54 -24.92
CA VAL A 102 -1.05 12.54 -23.90
C VAL A 102 0.45 12.49 -23.57
N GLU A 103 1.09 13.66 -23.47
CA GLU A 103 2.50 13.77 -23.08
C GLU A 103 2.67 13.65 -21.55
N PRO A 104 3.68 12.90 -21.04
CA PRO A 104 3.89 12.61 -19.61
C PRO A 104 4.00 13.83 -18.70
N ALA A 105 4.55 14.92 -19.21
CA ALA A 105 4.87 16.11 -18.41
C ALA A 105 3.64 16.88 -17.92
N ARG A 106 2.43 16.50 -18.37
CA ARG A 106 1.14 17.10 -17.98
C ARG A 106 0.17 16.07 -17.37
N ALA A 107 0.68 14.90 -16.98
CA ALA A 107 -0.14 13.75 -16.59
C ALA A 107 -0.44 13.68 -15.07
N ASP A 108 -0.81 14.80 -14.45
CA ASP A 108 -1.29 14.86 -13.07
C ASP A 108 -2.71 15.45 -13.02
N LEU A 109 -3.67 14.72 -12.45
CA LEU A 109 -5.09 15.07 -12.26
C LEU A 109 -5.91 15.46 -13.53
N GLU A 110 -5.39 16.25 -14.47
CA GLU A 110 -6.01 16.57 -15.77
C GLU A 110 -6.25 15.32 -16.62
N THR A 111 -5.38 14.31 -16.54
CA THR A 111 -5.56 13.05 -17.30
C THR A 111 -6.77 12.24 -16.81
N LEU A 112 -7.13 12.36 -15.52
CA LEU A 112 -8.36 11.79 -14.96
C LEU A 112 -9.58 12.64 -15.33
N SER A 113 -9.43 13.97 -15.49
CA SER A 113 -10.49 14.84 -16.01
C SER A 113 -10.89 14.47 -17.45
N ILE A 114 -9.94 14.03 -18.28
CA ILE A 114 -10.21 13.58 -19.67
C ILE A 114 -11.04 12.29 -19.69
N LEU A 115 -10.84 11.38 -18.72
CA LEU A 115 -11.72 10.23 -18.51
C LEU A 115 -13.13 10.66 -18.09
N CYS A 116 -13.24 11.61 -17.18
CA CYS A 116 -14.53 12.12 -16.71
C CYS A 116 -15.34 12.78 -17.84
N GLU A 117 -14.69 13.46 -18.78
CA GLU A 117 -15.34 13.99 -19.99
C GLU A 117 -15.83 12.90 -20.94
N LEU A 118 -15.11 11.76 -21.04
CA LEU A 118 -15.47 10.64 -21.92
C LEU A 118 -16.54 9.71 -21.33
N VAL A 119 -16.49 9.48 -20.02
CA VAL A 119 -17.33 8.52 -19.29
C VAL A 119 -18.55 9.20 -18.65
N GLY A 120 -18.52 10.52 -18.47
CA GLY A 120 -19.63 11.29 -17.88
C GLY A 120 -19.87 11.07 -16.38
N GLU A 121 -18.95 10.39 -15.68
CA GLU A 121 -19.00 10.13 -14.24
C GLU A 121 -17.76 10.68 -13.51
N GLU A 122 -17.92 11.01 -12.22
CA GLU A 122 -16.81 11.37 -11.33
C GLU A 122 -15.90 10.16 -11.06
N PRO A 123 -14.57 10.37 -10.96
CA PRO A 123 -13.63 9.27 -10.88
C PRO A 123 -13.72 8.60 -9.50
N ARG A 124 -13.84 7.27 -9.48
CA ARG A 124 -13.80 6.48 -8.24
C ARG A 124 -12.37 6.33 -7.76
N ALA A 125 -12.14 6.43 -6.45
CA ALA A 125 -10.81 6.29 -5.85
C ALA A 125 -10.10 4.97 -6.22
N SER A 126 -10.85 3.89 -6.44
CA SER A 126 -10.33 2.59 -6.87
C SER A 126 -9.69 2.62 -8.27
N TRP A 127 -10.14 3.50 -9.17
CA TRP A 127 -9.56 3.64 -10.51
C TRP A 127 -8.19 4.33 -10.49
N ILE A 128 -7.97 5.19 -9.49
CA ILE A 128 -6.68 5.87 -9.30
C ILE A 128 -5.61 4.85 -8.88
N ASP A 129 -5.97 3.90 -8.03
CA ASP A 129 -5.07 2.83 -7.56
C ASP A 129 -4.77 1.77 -8.64
N GLU A 130 -5.69 1.54 -9.59
CA GLU A 130 -5.49 0.59 -10.71
C GLU A 130 -4.79 1.21 -11.93
N VAL A 131 -5.06 2.48 -12.27
CA VAL A 131 -4.50 3.17 -13.44
C VAL A 131 -3.08 3.67 -13.17
N ILE A 132 -2.77 3.99 -11.91
CA ILE A 132 -1.41 4.34 -11.48
C ILE A 132 -0.93 3.20 -10.58
N PRO A 133 -0.39 2.10 -11.14
CA PRO A 133 0.32 1.11 -10.35
C PRO A 133 1.56 1.79 -9.78
N GLY A 134 1.39 2.41 -8.60
CA GLY A 134 2.39 3.18 -7.88
C GLY A 134 3.21 4.15 -8.75
N GLN A 135 3.06 5.44 -8.50
CA GLN A 135 4.26 6.30 -8.42
C GLN A 135 5.15 5.85 -7.24
N ARG A 136 5.56 4.58 -7.22
CA ARG A 136 6.67 4.11 -6.42
C ARG A 136 7.71 3.72 -7.42
N ARG A 137 8.60 4.67 -7.66
CA ARG A 137 9.96 4.40 -8.15
C ARG A 137 10.39 3.09 -7.50
N ALA A 138 10.58 2.02 -8.28
CA ALA A 138 11.23 0.82 -7.76
C ALA A 138 12.54 1.31 -7.13
N PRO A 139 12.74 1.13 -5.81
CA PRO A 139 13.89 1.74 -5.15
C PRO A 139 15.16 1.28 -5.86
N ALA A 140 16.04 2.20 -6.22
CA ALA A 140 17.32 1.86 -6.81
C ALA A 140 18.21 1.30 -5.69
N GLY A 141 18.01 0.01 -5.40
CA GLY A 141 18.77 -0.74 -4.40
C GLY A 141 18.18 -0.71 -2.98
N PRO A 142 18.70 -1.58 -2.08
CA PRO A 142 18.22 -1.74 -0.71
C PRO A 142 18.16 -0.46 0.14
N GLY A 143 19.05 0.51 -0.12
CA GLY A 143 19.17 1.72 0.67
C GLY A 143 18.03 2.72 0.46
N GLU A 144 17.50 2.83 -0.76
CA GLU A 144 16.47 3.82 -1.10
C GLU A 144 15.14 3.58 -0.35
N ILE A 145 14.88 2.35 0.12
CA ILE A 145 13.69 2.02 0.94
C ILE A 145 13.67 2.79 2.26
N PHE A 146 14.86 3.02 2.82
CA PHE A 146 15.02 3.69 4.10
C PHE A 146 15.19 5.20 3.96
N GLU A 147 15.27 5.74 2.74
CA GLU A 147 15.36 7.19 2.54
C GLU A 147 14.14 7.90 3.12
N GLY A 148 14.40 8.88 3.99
CA GLY A 148 13.35 9.61 4.71
C GLY A 148 12.71 8.85 5.89
N LEU A 149 13.11 7.61 6.16
CA LEU A 149 12.74 6.91 7.40
C LEU A 149 13.75 7.25 8.51
N VAL A 150 13.24 7.81 9.59
CA VAL A 150 14.04 8.19 10.76
C VAL A 150 14.26 6.96 11.65
N GLY A 151 15.49 6.79 12.16
CA GLY A 151 15.78 5.82 13.24
C GLY A 151 15.70 4.34 12.87
N MET A 152 15.79 3.99 11.58
CA MET A 152 15.58 2.60 11.10
C MET A 152 16.87 1.81 10.81
N GLU A 153 17.98 2.14 11.46
CA GLU A 153 19.30 1.60 11.12
C GLU A 153 19.45 0.10 11.40
N GLU A 154 18.90 -0.39 12.51
CA GLU A 154 18.98 -1.82 12.87
C GLU A 154 18.05 -2.68 11.99
N GLN A 155 16.89 -2.14 11.62
CA GLN A 155 15.95 -2.76 10.69
C GLN A 155 16.58 -2.84 9.30
N ARG A 156 17.28 -1.77 8.85
CA ARG A 156 18.06 -1.75 7.60
C ARG A 156 19.11 -2.85 7.58
N LYS A 157 19.96 -2.93 8.60
CA LYS A 157 20.99 -3.98 8.69
C LYS A 157 20.39 -5.39 8.63
N THR A 158 19.23 -5.60 9.25
CA THR A 158 18.57 -6.90 9.25
C THR A 158 18.07 -7.28 7.85
N LEU A 159 17.40 -6.35 7.15
CA LEU A 159 16.97 -6.58 5.76
C LEU A 159 18.14 -6.76 4.80
N GLU A 160 19.24 -6.01 4.97
CA GLU A 160 20.44 -6.17 4.16
C GLU A 160 21.10 -7.55 4.33
N LYS A 161 21.14 -8.09 5.55
CA LYS A 161 21.63 -9.45 5.81
C LYS A 161 20.79 -10.49 5.07
N ILE A 162 19.46 -10.38 5.17
CA ILE A 162 18.51 -11.27 4.51
C ILE A 162 18.75 -11.23 2.99
N SER A 163 18.83 -10.04 2.42
CA SER A 163 19.00 -9.86 0.98
C SER A 163 20.35 -10.31 0.47
N SER A 164 21.41 -10.15 1.26
CA SER A 164 22.71 -10.70 0.92
C SER A 164 22.69 -12.24 0.91
N ALA A 165 21.91 -12.88 1.77
CA ALA A 165 21.76 -14.34 1.75
C ALA A 165 20.99 -14.79 0.51
N VAL A 166 19.85 -14.14 0.20
CA VAL A 166 19.05 -14.41 -1.01
C VAL A 166 19.86 -14.18 -2.28
N ALA A 167 20.62 -13.08 -2.37
CA ALA A 167 21.42 -12.77 -3.55
C ALA A 167 22.55 -13.77 -3.81
N ARG A 168 23.16 -14.33 -2.76
CA ARG A 168 24.29 -15.28 -2.90
C ARG A 168 23.85 -16.72 -3.08
N HIS A 169 22.78 -17.14 -2.41
CA HIS A 169 22.40 -18.55 -2.29
C HIS A 169 21.00 -18.83 -2.86
N GLY A 170 20.33 -17.82 -3.41
CA GLY A 170 18.95 -17.91 -3.87
C GLY A 170 17.96 -17.91 -2.71
N ARG A 171 16.67 -17.83 -3.04
CA ARG A 171 15.58 -17.80 -2.06
C ARG A 171 15.53 -19.07 -1.19
N GLY A 172 15.85 -20.23 -1.77
CA GLY A 172 15.83 -21.52 -1.08
C GLY A 172 16.83 -21.65 0.08
N ALA A 173 17.75 -20.70 0.24
CA ALA A 173 18.65 -20.64 1.38
C ALA A 173 17.98 -20.19 2.69
N ILE A 174 16.78 -19.60 2.59
CA ILE A 174 16.00 -19.16 3.73
C ILE A 174 14.70 -19.95 3.77
N GLU A 175 14.65 -20.92 4.69
CA GLU A 175 13.48 -21.80 4.84
C GLU A 175 12.26 -21.06 5.41
N CYS A 176 12.49 -20.07 6.28
CA CYS A 176 11.43 -19.31 6.96
C CYS A 176 11.58 -17.82 6.68
N PHE A 177 10.83 -17.28 5.73
CA PHE A 177 10.92 -15.87 5.31
C PHE A 177 9.84 -14.96 5.92
N HIS A 178 8.99 -15.48 6.80
CA HIS A 178 7.96 -14.68 7.47
C HIS A 178 8.55 -13.83 8.59
N LEU A 179 8.02 -12.62 8.77
CA LEU A 179 8.59 -11.58 9.61
C LEU A 179 7.67 -11.22 10.79
N VAL A 180 8.27 -10.86 11.92
CA VAL A 180 7.60 -10.33 13.10
C VAL A 180 8.03 -8.88 13.30
N PHE A 181 7.09 -7.95 13.26
CA PHE A 181 7.32 -6.52 13.50
C PHE A 181 6.85 -6.15 14.91
N ALA A 182 7.78 -6.05 15.84
CA ALA A 182 7.48 -5.83 17.25
C ALA A 182 7.79 -4.40 17.67
N GLY A 183 6.80 -3.67 18.20
CA GLY A 183 7.03 -2.34 18.76
C GLY A 183 5.76 -1.57 19.07
N ASN A 184 5.91 -0.40 19.67
CA ASN A 184 4.77 0.44 20.06
C ASN A 184 4.07 1.10 18.84
N PRO A 185 2.85 1.66 18.98
CA PRO A 185 2.19 2.37 17.91
C PRO A 185 3.01 3.57 17.45
N GLY A 186 2.96 3.85 16.15
CA GLY A 186 3.65 5.01 15.57
C GLY A 186 5.16 4.87 15.44
N THR A 187 5.74 3.67 15.60
CA THR A 187 7.18 3.41 15.39
C THR A 187 7.54 3.05 13.93
N GLY A 188 6.60 3.23 12.98
CA GLY A 188 6.88 3.04 11.56
C GLY A 188 6.69 1.62 11.00
N LYS A 189 6.11 0.68 11.77
CA LYS A 189 5.85 -0.71 11.31
C LYS A 189 5.12 -0.81 9.96
N SER A 190 3.96 -0.17 9.83
CA SER A 190 3.18 -0.21 8.57
C SER A 190 3.86 0.55 7.44
N GLU A 191 4.61 1.61 7.75
CA GLU A 191 5.38 2.38 6.76
C GLU A 191 6.49 1.51 6.18
N LEU A 192 7.28 0.85 7.03
CA LEU A 192 8.32 -0.07 6.57
C LEU A 192 7.71 -1.25 5.80
N ALA A 193 6.60 -1.84 6.26
CA ALA A 193 5.92 -2.92 5.55
C ALA A 193 5.49 -2.49 4.13
N SER A 194 4.97 -1.27 4.01
CA SER A 194 4.57 -0.70 2.72
C SER A 194 5.75 -0.54 1.77
N ARG A 195 6.95 -0.23 2.25
CA ARG A 195 8.14 -0.13 1.39
C ARG A 195 8.85 -1.46 1.19
N LEU A 196 8.68 -2.38 2.14
CA LEU A 196 9.22 -3.74 2.09
C LEU A 196 8.70 -4.50 0.88
N ILE A 197 7.44 -4.36 0.46
CA ILE A 197 6.95 -5.07 -0.73
C ILE A 197 7.78 -4.71 -1.98
N SER A 198 8.06 -3.43 -2.21
CA SER A 198 8.90 -2.99 -3.33
C SER A 198 10.34 -3.52 -3.21
N TYR A 199 10.82 -3.73 -1.99
CA TYR A 199 12.11 -4.37 -1.75
C TYR A 199 12.11 -5.84 -2.15
N LEU A 200 11.07 -6.57 -1.75
CA LEU A 200 10.92 -7.99 -2.04
C LEU A 200 10.77 -8.25 -3.53
N ASP A 201 10.08 -7.35 -4.25
CA ASP A 201 9.94 -7.38 -5.70
C ASP A 201 11.31 -7.27 -6.39
N LEU A 202 12.16 -6.34 -5.93
CA LEU A 202 13.51 -6.18 -6.47
C LEU A 202 14.40 -7.41 -6.27
N LEU A 203 14.16 -8.16 -5.19
CA LEU A 203 14.88 -9.39 -4.89
C LEU A 203 14.30 -10.61 -5.61
N GLY A 204 13.19 -10.45 -6.33
CA GLY A 204 12.46 -11.56 -6.98
C GLY A 204 11.83 -12.53 -5.98
N ILE A 205 11.53 -12.06 -4.76
CA ILE A 205 10.88 -12.85 -3.71
C ILE A 205 9.35 -12.81 -3.90
N THR A 206 8.84 -11.73 -4.45
CA THR A 206 7.44 -11.54 -4.83
C THR A 206 7.32 -11.44 -6.35
N ASP A 207 6.10 -11.45 -6.89
CA ASP A 207 5.81 -11.49 -8.32
C ASP A 207 6.14 -10.18 -9.06
N GLY A 208 6.56 -9.13 -8.36
CA GLY A 208 6.91 -7.83 -8.93
C GLY A 208 5.74 -6.86 -9.02
N THR A 209 4.55 -7.23 -8.54
CA THR A 209 3.33 -6.39 -8.66
C THR A 209 3.18 -5.35 -7.55
N GLY A 210 4.02 -5.36 -6.52
CA GLY A 210 3.84 -4.44 -5.38
C GLY A 210 2.66 -4.79 -4.48
N ARG A 211 2.07 -5.99 -4.61
CA ARG A 211 0.85 -6.37 -3.91
C ARG A 211 1.07 -6.51 -2.41
N MET A 212 0.38 -5.68 -1.64
CA MET A 212 0.32 -5.77 -0.18
C MET A 212 -1.14 -5.86 0.29
N VAL A 213 -1.47 -6.92 1.02
CA VAL A 213 -2.78 -7.10 1.66
C VAL A 213 -2.63 -6.81 3.15
N LYS A 214 -3.19 -5.70 3.61
CA LYS A 214 -3.24 -5.35 5.04
C LYS A 214 -4.55 -5.84 5.65
N VAL A 215 -4.47 -6.54 6.77
CA VAL A 215 -5.62 -7.10 7.50
C VAL A 215 -5.47 -6.92 9.02
N GLY A 216 -6.59 -7.01 9.73
CA GLY A 216 -6.65 -7.16 11.18
C GLY A 216 -7.55 -8.31 11.61
N GLU A 217 -7.88 -8.36 12.90
CA GLU A 217 -8.73 -9.42 13.47
C GLU A 217 -10.07 -9.59 12.77
N ALA A 218 -10.76 -8.48 12.48
CA ALA A 218 -12.07 -8.50 11.85
C ALA A 218 -12.05 -9.08 10.43
N ASP A 219 -10.89 -9.15 9.78
CA ASP A 219 -10.72 -9.72 8.44
C ASP A 219 -10.39 -11.21 8.49
N LEU A 220 -9.89 -11.73 9.61
CA LEU A 220 -9.45 -13.13 9.75
C LEU A 220 -10.43 -13.96 10.57
N VAL A 221 -11.02 -13.37 11.61
CA VAL A 221 -11.94 -14.05 12.52
C VAL A 221 -13.38 -13.85 12.05
N ALA A 222 -14.15 -14.94 11.95
CA ALA A 222 -15.58 -14.88 11.63
C ALA A 222 -16.44 -14.87 12.89
N LYS A 223 -17.71 -14.44 12.75
CA LYS A 223 -18.68 -14.43 13.85
C LYS A 223 -19.41 -15.76 14.04
N TYR A 224 -19.31 -16.66 13.07
CA TYR A 224 -20.07 -17.91 13.01
C TYR A 224 -19.13 -19.10 12.85
N VAL A 225 -19.48 -20.22 13.48
CA VAL A 225 -18.73 -21.48 13.45
C VAL A 225 -18.47 -21.92 12.00
N GLY A 226 -17.23 -22.32 11.70
CA GLY A 226 -16.85 -22.85 10.38
C GLY A 226 -16.63 -21.81 9.28
N HIS A 227 -16.81 -20.52 9.57
CA HIS A 227 -16.54 -19.44 8.61
C HIS A 227 -15.15 -18.82 8.74
N THR A 228 -14.40 -19.12 9.80
CA THR A 228 -13.06 -18.56 10.03
C THR A 228 -12.06 -19.13 9.05
N ALA A 229 -11.97 -20.46 8.91
CA ALA A 229 -11.02 -21.07 7.98
C ALA A 229 -11.18 -20.61 6.51
N PRO A 230 -12.39 -20.58 5.90
CA PRO A 230 -12.57 -20.02 4.55
C PRO A 230 -12.12 -18.56 4.41
N LYS A 231 -12.31 -17.77 5.48
CA LYS A 231 -11.96 -16.36 5.49
C LYS A 231 -10.45 -16.14 5.51
N VAL A 232 -9.73 -16.90 6.34
CA VAL A 232 -8.26 -16.91 6.36
C VAL A 232 -7.71 -17.32 4.99
N LYS A 233 -8.24 -18.39 4.39
CA LYS A 233 -7.84 -18.84 3.05
C LYS A 233 -8.03 -17.75 2.00
N ALA A 234 -9.19 -17.11 1.94
CA ALA A 234 -9.46 -16.03 1.00
C ALA A 234 -8.51 -14.82 1.17
N VAL A 235 -8.13 -14.49 2.40
CA VAL A 235 -7.13 -13.45 2.67
C VAL A 235 -5.75 -13.85 2.17
N VAL A 236 -5.33 -15.10 2.40
CA VAL A 236 -4.03 -15.60 1.93
C VAL A 236 -3.99 -15.67 0.41
N GLU A 237 -5.04 -16.19 -0.24
CA GLU A 237 -5.17 -16.25 -1.70
C GLU A 237 -4.98 -14.88 -2.34
N ARG A 238 -5.55 -13.82 -1.74
CA ARG A 238 -5.34 -12.44 -2.17
C ARG A 238 -3.90 -11.96 -2.00
N ALA A 239 -3.16 -12.50 -1.04
CA ALA A 239 -1.78 -12.11 -0.75
C ALA A 239 -0.72 -12.93 -1.53
N LEU A 240 -1.12 -14.02 -2.20
CA LEU A 240 -0.23 -14.81 -3.06
C LEU A 240 0.47 -13.91 -4.09
N GLY A 241 1.75 -14.17 -4.32
CA GLY A 241 2.63 -13.33 -5.13
C GLY A 241 3.14 -12.07 -4.43
N GLY A 242 2.60 -11.71 -3.26
CA GLY A 242 2.89 -10.44 -2.59
C GLY A 242 3.20 -10.56 -1.09
N LEU A 243 2.74 -9.56 -0.33
CA LEU A 243 2.93 -9.45 1.12
C LEU A 243 1.59 -9.41 1.86
N LEU A 244 1.40 -10.31 2.82
CA LEU A 244 0.32 -10.28 3.81
C LEU A 244 0.81 -9.55 5.07
N PHE A 245 0.16 -8.45 5.46
CA PHE A 245 0.47 -7.70 6.67
C PHE A 245 -0.68 -7.80 7.66
N ILE A 246 -0.45 -8.46 8.80
CA ILE A 246 -1.43 -8.64 9.87
C ILE A 246 -1.08 -7.70 11.02
N ASP A 247 -1.86 -6.63 11.18
CA ASP A 247 -1.68 -5.66 12.27
C ASP A 247 -2.37 -6.16 13.55
N GLU A 248 -1.79 -5.80 14.70
CA GLU A 248 -2.26 -6.24 16.03
C GLU A 248 -2.54 -7.76 16.13
N PHE A 249 -1.59 -8.58 15.66
CA PHE A 249 -1.77 -10.04 15.54
C PHE A 249 -2.23 -10.73 16.83
N TYR A 250 -1.81 -10.22 17.99
CA TYR A 250 -2.23 -10.74 19.30
C TYR A 250 -3.74 -10.63 19.55
N SER A 251 -4.44 -9.71 18.88
CA SER A 251 -5.88 -9.54 19.07
C SER A 251 -6.66 -10.73 18.52
N ILE A 252 -6.14 -11.37 17.46
CA ILE A 252 -6.67 -12.63 16.91
C ILE A 252 -6.58 -13.75 17.94
N ALA A 253 -5.45 -13.88 18.64
CA ALA A 253 -5.29 -14.90 19.67
C ALA A 253 -6.24 -14.69 20.86
N SER A 254 -6.54 -13.43 21.19
CA SER A 254 -7.49 -13.08 22.24
C SER A 254 -8.96 -13.12 21.81
N ALA A 255 -9.24 -13.34 20.51
CA ALA A 255 -10.59 -13.32 19.98
C ALA A 255 -11.41 -14.51 20.50
N PRO A 256 -12.59 -14.28 21.11
CA PRO A 256 -13.41 -15.35 21.67
C PRO A 256 -13.82 -16.39 20.63
N HIS A 257 -13.82 -17.66 21.04
CA HIS A 257 -14.37 -18.82 20.34
C HIS A 257 -13.70 -19.25 19.01
N PHE A 258 -13.07 -18.34 18.25
CA PHE A 258 -12.56 -18.63 16.91
C PHE A 258 -11.15 -18.09 16.62
N GLY A 259 -10.48 -17.44 17.57
CA GLY A 259 -9.11 -16.95 17.41
C GLY A 259 -8.09 -18.05 17.13
N GLN A 260 -8.17 -19.16 17.88
CA GLN A 260 -7.29 -20.32 17.70
C GLN A 260 -7.50 -20.98 16.33
N GLU A 261 -8.74 -21.09 15.86
CA GLU A 261 -9.05 -21.62 14.52
C GLU A 261 -8.41 -20.76 13.42
N ALA A 262 -8.43 -19.43 13.58
CA ALA A 262 -7.79 -18.53 12.64
C ALA A 262 -6.26 -18.72 12.61
N ILE A 263 -5.64 -18.89 13.79
CA ILE A 263 -4.20 -19.15 13.92
C ILE A 263 -3.83 -20.49 13.29
N ASP A 264 -4.54 -21.56 13.61
CA ASP A 264 -4.25 -22.90 13.10
C ASP A 264 -4.43 -22.94 11.56
N CYS A 265 -5.48 -22.29 11.05
CA CYS A 265 -5.66 -22.14 9.61
C CYS A 265 -4.56 -21.28 8.97
N LEU A 266 -4.11 -20.21 9.61
CA LEU A 266 -3.00 -19.41 9.09
C LEU A 266 -1.71 -20.24 9.01
N VAL A 267 -1.39 -21.02 10.04
CA VAL A 267 -0.21 -21.92 10.03
C VAL A 267 -0.30 -22.92 8.87
N ASP A 268 -1.45 -23.55 8.66
CA ASP A 268 -1.70 -24.46 7.53
C ASP A 268 -1.46 -23.77 6.18
N GLN A 269 -1.90 -22.53 6.03
CA GLN A 269 -1.70 -21.75 4.80
C GLN A 269 -0.24 -21.32 4.61
N LEU A 270 0.48 -20.98 5.68
CA LEU A 270 1.92 -20.70 5.63
C LEU A 270 2.72 -21.94 5.19
N ASP A 271 2.28 -23.14 5.59
CA ASP A 271 2.89 -24.40 5.16
C ASP A 271 2.52 -24.82 3.74
N THR A 272 1.28 -24.56 3.32
CA THR A 272 0.78 -24.91 1.98
C THR A 272 1.41 -24.04 0.90
N HIS A 273 1.56 -22.74 1.16
CA HIS A 273 2.00 -21.72 0.20
C HIS A 273 3.43 -21.24 0.48
N ARG A 274 4.31 -22.18 0.85
CA ARG A 274 5.71 -21.88 1.16
C ARG A 274 6.41 -21.27 -0.05
N GLY A 275 6.84 -20.03 0.09
CA GLY A 275 7.51 -19.30 -0.98
C GLY A 275 6.57 -18.63 -1.98
N ASP A 276 5.25 -18.74 -1.85
CA ASP A 276 4.34 -18.05 -2.77
C ASP A 276 4.07 -16.61 -2.32
N PHE A 277 4.26 -16.30 -1.03
CA PHE A 277 4.08 -14.96 -0.46
C PHE A 277 4.95 -14.73 0.78
N VAL A 278 5.02 -13.49 1.25
CA VAL A 278 5.63 -13.14 2.53
C VAL A 278 4.55 -12.72 3.52
N CYS A 279 4.64 -13.20 4.76
CA CYS A 279 3.71 -12.86 5.83
C CYS A 279 4.45 -12.04 6.87
N VAL A 280 3.87 -10.92 7.27
CA VAL A 280 4.38 -10.03 8.32
C VAL A 280 3.31 -9.90 9.39
N VAL A 281 3.60 -10.35 10.61
CA VAL A 281 2.75 -10.11 11.77
C VAL A 281 3.29 -8.93 12.58
N ALA A 282 2.43 -8.04 13.03
CA ALA A 282 2.81 -6.85 13.78
C ALA A 282 2.03 -6.69 15.08
N GLY A 283 2.64 -6.04 16.07
CA GLY A 283 2.02 -5.85 17.38
C GLY A 283 2.99 -5.36 18.44
N TYR A 284 2.53 -5.33 19.68
CA TYR A 284 3.36 -5.00 20.83
C TYR A 284 4.28 -6.18 21.17
N PRO A 285 5.55 -5.92 21.56
CA PRO A 285 6.54 -6.97 21.81
C PRO A 285 6.06 -8.11 22.71
N GLU A 286 5.61 -7.79 23.93
CA GLU A 286 5.20 -8.80 24.92
C GLU A 286 3.97 -9.61 24.46
N GLN A 287 3.03 -8.96 23.79
CA GLN A 287 1.80 -9.61 23.32
C GLN A 287 2.08 -10.49 22.11
N LEU A 288 2.99 -10.09 21.21
CA LEU A 288 3.46 -10.93 20.12
C LEU A 288 4.18 -12.16 20.65
N ASP A 289 5.06 -12.00 21.63
CA ASP A 289 5.81 -13.12 22.21
C ASP A 289 4.84 -14.13 22.85
N ALA A 290 3.89 -13.64 23.66
CA ALA A 290 2.84 -14.47 24.24
C ALA A 290 2.01 -15.19 23.17
N THR A 291 1.69 -14.52 22.06
CA THR A 291 0.89 -15.08 20.96
C THR A 291 1.65 -16.14 20.17
N LEU A 292 2.94 -15.91 19.88
CA LEU A 292 3.79 -16.87 19.18
C LEU A 292 4.06 -18.11 20.02
N ASP A 293 4.04 -17.98 21.35
CA ASP A 293 4.23 -19.11 22.28
C ASP A 293 2.97 -19.96 22.47
N LEU A 294 1.80 -19.53 21.99
CA LEU A 294 0.56 -20.33 22.03
C LEU A 294 0.62 -21.56 21.13
N ASN A 295 1.36 -21.47 20.03
CA ASN A 295 1.52 -22.57 19.09
C ASN A 295 2.99 -22.63 18.66
N PRO A 296 3.76 -23.67 19.05
CA PRO A 296 5.13 -23.86 18.58
C PRO A 296 5.25 -23.77 17.06
N GLY A 297 4.18 -24.16 16.36
CA GLY A 297 4.09 -24.06 14.93
C GLY A 297 4.25 -22.63 14.41
N LEU A 298 3.67 -21.61 15.05
CA LEU A 298 3.87 -20.22 14.65
C LEU A 298 5.33 -19.80 14.80
N ARG A 299 5.94 -20.07 15.96
CA ARG A 299 7.32 -19.67 16.25
C ARG A 299 8.32 -20.23 15.23
N ASP A 300 8.09 -21.46 14.74
CA ASP A 300 8.96 -22.07 13.73
C ASP A 300 8.85 -21.41 12.35
N ARG A 301 7.68 -20.88 11.95
CA ARG A 301 7.51 -20.25 10.61
C ARG A 301 7.92 -18.79 10.59
N PHE A 302 7.88 -18.12 11.74
CA PHE A 302 8.26 -16.72 11.89
C PHE A 302 9.73 -16.59 12.36
N GLY A 303 10.65 -16.86 11.43
CA GLY A 303 12.09 -16.94 11.71
C GLY A 303 12.81 -15.60 11.92
N TYR A 304 12.22 -14.48 11.51
CA TYR A 304 12.87 -13.16 11.58
C TYR A 304 12.04 -12.16 12.37
N ARG A 305 12.61 -11.67 13.47
CA ARG A 305 12.05 -10.59 14.26
C ARG A 305 12.76 -9.28 13.95
N ILE A 306 11.96 -8.23 13.75
CA ILE A 306 12.39 -6.85 13.59
C ILE A 306 11.75 -6.03 14.72
N ASP A 307 12.59 -5.54 15.63
CA ASP A 307 12.16 -4.67 16.73
C ASP A 307 12.11 -3.20 16.28
N PHE A 308 11.09 -2.49 16.72
CA PHE A 308 10.83 -1.08 16.46
C PHE A 308 10.76 -0.35 17.80
N PRO A 309 11.92 0.09 18.35
CA PRO A 309 11.96 0.81 19.61
C PRO A 309 11.24 2.16 19.49
N ASP A 310 10.88 2.74 20.64
CA ASP A 310 10.38 4.11 20.68
C ASP A 310 11.43 5.09 20.18
N TYR A 311 10.99 6.09 19.44
CA TYR A 311 11.89 7.12 18.92
C TYR A 311 12.47 7.97 20.06
N THR A 312 13.73 8.33 19.89
CA THR A 312 14.39 9.35 20.70
C THR A 312 13.79 10.73 20.46
N SER A 313 14.01 11.67 21.37
CA SER A 313 13.49 13.04 21.24
C SER A 313 14.02 13.74 19.98
N ASP A 314 15.25 13.46 19.58
CA ASP A 314 15.85 13.98 18.35
C ASP A 314 15.18 13.40 17.09
N GLU A 315 14.92 12.09 17.08
CA GLU A 315 14.21 11.42 15.99
C GLU A 315 12.76 11.91 15.86
N LEU A 316 12.05 12.09 16.97
CA LEU A 316 10.71 12.68 16.98
C LEU A 316 10.74 14.12 16.44
N GLY A 317 11.78 14.89 16.76
CA GLY A 317 11.99 16.23 16.21
C GLY A 317 12.22 16.21 14.69
N GLN A 318 12.95 15.23 14.17
CA GLN A 318 13.10 15.04 12.71
C GLN A 318 11.76 14.68 12.05
N ILE A 319 10.99 13.77 12.67
CA ILE A 319 9.65 13.41 12.21
C ILE A 319 8.72 14.62 12.19
N PHE A 320 8.75 15.46 13.24
CA PHE A 320 7.97 16.70 13.31
C PHE A 320 8.29 17.62 12.13
N ARG A 321 9.57 17.88 11.86
CA ARG A 321 10.01 18.74 10.75
C ARG A 321 9.60 18.17 9.39
N SER A 322 9.68 16.84 9.22
CA SER A 322 9.22 16.18 7.99
C SER A 322 7.72 16.39 7.78
N MET A 323 6.91 16.09 8.80
CA MET A 323 5.45 16.23 8.72
C MET A 323 5.01 17.69 8.52
N ALA A 324 5.71 18.66 9.11
CA ALA A 324 5.45 20.08 8.89
C ALA A 324 5.75 20.48 7.44
N ARG A 325 6.90 20.05 6.90
CA ARG A 325 7.29 20.30 5.51
C ARG A 325 6.30 19.71 4.51
N ASP A 326 5.84 18.49 4.74
CA ASP A 326 4.85 17.82 3.88
C ASP A 326 3.51 18.58 3.83
N ARG A 327 3.25 19.44 4.82
CA ARG A 327 2.08 20.33 4.90
C ARG A 327 2.36 21.75 4.40
N GLY A 328 3.56 22.01 3.86
CA GLY A 328 3.97 23.32 3.35
C GLY A 328 4.46 24.29 4.42
N PHE A 329 4.75 23.83 5.64
CA PHE A 329 5.26 24.69 6.72
C PHE A 329 6.78 24.62 6.86
N GLU A 330 7.43 25.78 6.95
CA GLU A 330 8.81 25.88 7.44
C GLU A 330 8.83 25.78 8.97
N THR A 331 9.91 25.23 9.53
CA THR A 331 10.09 25.16 10.99
C THR A 331 11.21 26.08 11.45
N ARG A 332 10.90 27.03 12.34
CA ARG A 332 11.82 27.93 13.04
C ARG A 332 11.63 27.80 14.56
N CYS A 333 11.69 26.57 15.05
CA CYS A 333 11.32 26.18 16.40
C CYS A 333 12.38 25.31 17.10
N ASP A 334 13.67 25.52 16.79
CA ASP A 334 14.76 24.65 17.25
C ASP A 334 14.95 24.65 18.77
N ARG A 335 14.51 25.71 19.48
CA ARG A 335 14.66 25.82 20.94
C ARG A 335 13.55 25.07 21.68
N ALA A 336 12.33 25.09 21.16
CA ALA A 336 11.16 24.47 21.77
C ALA A 336 11.03 22.98 21.42
N LEU A 337 11.60 22.54 20.28
CA LEU A 337 11.36 21.20 19.76
C LEU A 337 11.84 20.09 20.70
N GLY A 338 13.09 20.14 21.18
CA GLY A 338 13.64 19.14 22.10
C GLY A 338 12.80 19.00 23.39
N PRO A 339 12.60 20.10 24.16
CA PRO A 339 11.75 20.09 25.34
C PRO A 339 10.31 19.63 25.08
N ALA A 340 9.73 19.99 23.93
CA ALA A 340 8.39 19.54 23.56
C ALA A 340 8.34 18.02 23.35
N MET A 341 9.34 17.44 22.66
CA MET A 341 9.43 15.99 22.47
C MET A 341 9.65 15.24 23.79
N ASP A 342 10.48 15.75 24.69
CA ASP A 342 10.68 15.15 26.01
C ASP A 342 9.38 15.13 26.84
N ARG A 343 8.63 16.24 26.82
CA ARG A 343 7.31 16.31 27.47
C ARG A 343 6.30 15.36 26.82
N LEU A 344 6.31 15.25 25.50
CA LEU A 344 5.42 14.37 24.76
C LEU A 344 5.72 12.90 25.04
N ARG A 345 7.00 12.49 25.10
CA ARG A 345 7.42 11.13 25.45
C ARG A 345 7.03 10.75 26.87
N SER A 346 7.09 11.71 27.79
CA SER A 346 6.72 11.51 29.20
C SER A 346 5.20 11.56 29.43
N SER A 347 4.41 11.87 28.39
CA SER A 347 2.96 12.04 28.52
C SER A 347 2.22 10.70 28.55
N ARG A 348 1.05 10.69 29.20
CA ARG A 348 0.18 9.50 29.17
C ARG A 348 -0.40 9.35 27.78
N GLY A 349 -0.36 8.12 27.24
CA GLY A 349 -0.88 7.84 25.91
C GLY A 349 0.07 8.23 24.77
N PHE A 350 1.36 8.41 25.06
CA PHE A 350 2.38 8.59 24.04
C PHE A 350 2.36 7.42 23.02
N SER A 351 2.43 7.78 21.73
CA SER A 351 2.34 6.84 20.60
C SER A 351 3.25 7.27 19.44
N ASN A 352 4.48 7.70 19.76
CA ASN A 352 5.54 8.04 18.80
C ASN A 352 5.06 9.02 17.71
N ALA A 353 5.21 8.66 16.43
CA ALA A 353 4.84 9.52 15.30
C ALA A 353 3.36 9.90 15.29
N ARG A 354 2.46 9.11 15.93
CA ARG A 354 1.04 9.50 16.07
C ARG A 354 0.89 10.68 17.04
N SER A 355 1.62 10.68 18.16
CA SER A 355 1.66 11.82 19.08
C SER A 355 2.30 13.04 18.41
N VAL A 356 3.37 12.85 17.62
CA VAL A 356 3.98 13.95 16.87
C VAL A 356 3.02 14.52 15.83
N ARG A 357 2.28 13.69 15.11
CA ARG A 357 1.24 14.15 14.16
C ARG A 357 0.23 15.06 14.84
N LYS A 358 -0.28 14.64 16.01
CA LYS A 358 -1.19 15.46 16.82
C LYS A 358 -0.54 16.80 17.19
N LEU A 359 0.73 16.78 17.63
CA LEU A 359 1.46 18.01 17.94
C LEU A 359 1.59 18.94 16.72
N VAL A 360 1.88 18.41 15.54
CA VAL A 360 1.94 19.19 14.29
C VAL A 360 0.56 19.75 13.96
N ASP A 361 -0.53 18.99 14.11
CA ASP A 361 -1.90 19.47 13.90
C ASP A 361 -2.18 20.71 14.77
N HIS A 362 -1.87 20.63 16.06
CA HIS A 362 -2.04 21.77 16.98
C HIS A 362 -1.12 22.94 16.63
N ALA A 363 0.16 22.69 16.34
CA ALA A 363 1.10 23.76 16.00
C ALA A 363 0.70 24.51 14.73
N VAL A 364 0.20 23.80 13.71
CA VAL A 364 -0.34 24.39 12.48
C VAL A 364 -1.56 25.26 12.77
N CYS A 365 -2.48 24.81 13.63
CA CYS A 365 -3.62 25.62 14.06
C CYS A 365 -3.19 26.90 14.77
N GLU A 366 -2.25 26.81 15.73
CA GLU A 366 -1.74 27.97 16.47
C GLU A 366 -1.07 28.98 15.53
N ALA A 367 -0.19 28.50 14.64
CA ALA A 367 0.50 29.35 13.67
C ALA A 367 -0.48 30.04 12.71
N SER A 368 -1.45 29.29 12.16
CA SER A 368 -2.44 29.81 11.20
C SER A 368 -3.43 30.78 11.82
N TRP A 369 -3.68 30.67 13.13
CA TRP A 369 -4.50 31.66 13.85
C TRP A 369 -3.74 32.96 14.10
N ALA A 370 -2.44 32.85 14.43
CA ALA A 370 -1.63 33.99 14.79
C ALA A 370 -1.07 34.76 13.58
N ARG A 371 -0.80 34.08 12.45
CA ARG A 371 -0.03 34.62 11.32
C ARG A 371 -0.55 34.05 9.99
N GLU A 372 -0.39 34.82 8.91
CA GLU A 372 -0.67 34.34 7.54
C GLU A 372 0.48 33.49 6.95
N GLU A 373 1.70 33.62 7.49
CA GLU A 373 2.87 32.89 7.02
C GLU A 373 2.83 31.41 7.42
N SER A 374 3.22 30.52 6.50
CA SER A 374 3.35 29.07 6.75
C SER A 374 4.66 28.73 7.47
N VAL A 375 4.84 29.28 8.69
CA VAL A 375 6.04 29.08 9.51
C VAL A 375 5.65 28.68 10.93
N LEU A 376 6.19 27.57 11.43
CA LEU A 376 6.04 27.12 12.81
C LEU A 376 7.19 27.66 13.68
N THR A 377 6.86 28.40 14.72
CA THR A 377 7.81 29.04 15.64
C THR A 377 7.90 28.31 16.99
N ASP A 378 8.88 28.69 17.82
CA ASP A 378 9.02 28.17 19.18
C ASP A 378 7.74 28.38 20.03
N GLU A 379 7.05 29.50 19.84
CA GLU A 379 5.81 29.83 20.57
C GLU A 379 4.68 28.87 20.21
N ASP A 380 4.50 28.59 18.90
CA ASP A 380 3.43 27.71 18.40
C ASP A 380 3.61 26.29 18.92
N VAL A 381 4.85 25.77 18.88
CA VAL A 381 5.18 24.43 19.40
C VAL A 381 4.97 24.34 20.91
N THR A 382 5.35 25.40 21.64
CA THR A 382 5.18 25.45 23.10
C THR A 382 3.70 25.48 23.50
N ALA A 383 2.87 26.24 22.78
CA ALA A 383 1.42 26.26 22.97
C ALA A 383 0.78 24.89 22.61
N ALA A 384 1.16 24.33 21.47
CA ALA A 384 0.63 23.08 20.96
C ALA A 384 0.94 21.88 21.87
N VAL A 385 2.16 21.81 22.44
CA VAL A 385 2.53 20.70 23.33
C VAL A 385 1.74 20.73 24.63
N ALA A 386 1.40 21.91 25.15
CA ALA A 386 0.54 22.03 26.33
C ALA A 386 -0.83 21.39 26.07
N GLN A 387 -1.45 21.65 24.90
CA GLN A 387 -2.73 21.06 24.51
C GLN A 387 -2.66 19.54 24.27
N CYS A 388 -1.50 19.04 23.86
CA CYS A 388 -1.29 17.61 23.61
C CYS A 388 -1.11 16.79 24.90
N VAL A 389 -0.48 17.39 25.92
CA VAL A 389 -0.15 16.74 27.20
C VAL A 389 -1.27 16.92 28.23
N GLU A 390 -2.04 18.01 28.15
CA GLU A 390 -3.19 18.24 29.02
C GLU A 390 -4.39 17.38 28.60
N VAL A 391 -4.86 16.54 29.53
CA VAL A 391 -6.16 15.87 29.40
C VAL A 391 -7.25 16.95 29.54
N PRO A 392 -8.26 17.02 28.66
CA PRO A 392 -9.41 17.88 28.90
C PRO A 392 -9.98 17.48 30.27
N ARG A 393 -9.98 18.41 31.24
CA ARG A 393 -10.71 18.17 32.48
C ARG A 393 -12.15 17.84 32.05
N ARG A 394 -12.60 16.61 32.31
CA ARG A 394 -14.03 16.29 32.20
C ARG A 394 -14.76 17.40 32.95
N ARG A 395 -15.61 18.17 32.26
CA ARG A 395 -16.49 19.12 32.96
C ARG A 395 -17.29 18.29 33.97
N PRO A 396 -17.21 18.58 35.27
CA PRO A 396 -18.08 17.92 36.23
C PRO A 396 -19.49 18.46 35.97
N GLY A 397 -20.38 17.60 35.52
CA GLY A 397 -21.79 17.93 35.31
C GLY A 397 -22.26 17.59 33.91
N PHE A 398 -22.55 16.32 33.68
CA PHE A 398 -23.81 15.83 33.12
C PHE A 398 -23.91 14.37 33.59
N ALA A 399 -24.61 14.21 34.71
CA ALA A 399 -25.01 12.92 35.28
C ALA A 399 -26.39 12.55 34.73
#